data_AF-A0A968HZL2-F1
#
_entry.id   AF-A0A968HZL2-F1
#
_cell.length_a   1.000
_cell.length_b   1.000
_cell.length_c   1.000
_cell.angle_alpha   90.00
_cell.angle_beta   90.00
_cell.angle_gamma   90.00
#
_symmetry.space_group_name_H-M   'P 1'
#
loop_
_entity.id
_entity.type
_entity.pdbx_description
1 polymer ?
#
loop_
_entity_poly.entity_id
_entity_poly.type
_entity_poly.pdbx_seq_one_letter_code
_entity_poly.pdbx_strand_id
1 'polypeptide(L)'
;MLKYRRTSALFLAVGVPVAINLLFLLIYALTPRLQQMPLEGRWQMFLQGGMSTWTQLFLPLGLGIIAALALNLEHGDNQWKHILVLGPSRVAVYLAKSLAVMSLVLLGSVALGVSALMIGGAVTGFQSIPWSELARGPALTLTGALGIVAVQTWLATRFKAFGSSSGWRCSARLSAGWQSTLKRTGSSCRGHTPRARTVCRLRTTNWRCCCPSRWRWL
;
A
#
# COMPACT_ATOMS: atom_id res chain seq x y z
N MET A 1 -4.10 -1.62 -23.14
CA MET A 1 -4.05 -2.78 -22.20
C MET A 1 -5.06 -2.75 -21.03
N LEU A 2 -6.07 -1.87 -20.97
CA LEU A 2 -7.00 -1.83 -19.81
C LEU A 2 -7.94 -3.05 -19.66
N LYS A 3 -8.20 -3.82 -20.73
CA LYS A 3 -9.30 -4.80 -20.78
C LYS A 3 -9.07 -6.08 -19.96
N TYR A 4 -7.83 -6.39 -19.56
CA TYR A 4 -7.52 -7.58 -18.75
C TYR A 4 -7.65 -7.32 -17.24
N ARG A 5 -7.12 -6.17 -16.78
CA ARG A 5 -6.93 -5.88 -15.35
C ARG A 5 -8.23 -5.68 -14.56
N ARG A 6 -9.32 -5.27 -15.22
CA ARG A 6 -10.65 -5.12 -14.61
C ARG A 6 -11.34 -6.48 -14.41
N THR A 7 -11.18 -7.38 -15.38
CA THR A 7 -11.81 -8.71 -15.40
C THR A 7 -11.23 -9.61 -14.31
N SER A 8 -9.91 -9.58 -14.10
CA SER A 8 -9.26 -10.34 -13.01
C SER A 8 -9.78 -9.94 -11.62
N ALA A 9 -9.99 -8.64 -11.38
CA ALA A 9 -10.49 -8.14 -10.10
C ALA A 9 -11.95 -8.53 -9.84
N LEU A 10 -12.80 -8.50 -10.88
CA LEU A 10 -14.18 -8.98 -10.80
C LEU A 10 -14.25 -10.49 -10.57
N PHE A 11 -13.41 -11.26 -11.29
CA PHE A 11 -13.33 -12.71 -11.10
C PHE A 11 -12.89 -13.08 -9.67
N LEU A 12 -11.93 -12.34 -9.10
CA LEU A 12 -11.53 -12.54 -7.70
C LEU A 12 -12.67 -12.17 -6.72
N ALA A 13 -13.36 -11.05 -6.94
CA ALA A 13 -14.44 -10.57 -6.07
C ALA A 13 -15.67 -11.49 -6.04
N VAL A 14 -15.95 -12.24 -7.12
CA VAL A 14 -17.05 -13.22 -7.18
C VAL A 14 -16.56 -14.65 -6.89
N GLY A 15 -15.34 -15.01 -7.30
CA GLY A 15 -14.77 -16.33 -7.11
C GLY A 15 -14.44 -16.64 -5.65
N VAL A 16 -13.89 -15.68 -4.89
CA VAL A 16 -13.58 -15.89 -3.46
C VAL A 16 -14.81 -16.17 -2.60
N PRO A 17 -15.93 -15.41 -2.64
CA PRO A 17 -17.09 -15.70 -1.79
C PRO A 17 -17.78 -17.03 -2.17
N VAL A 18 -17.78 -17.39 -3.46
CA VAL A 18 -18.24 -18.71 -3.91
C VAL A 18 -17.32 -19.82 -3.37
N ALA A 19 -16.00 -19.65 -3.46
CA ALA A 19 -15.04 -20.61 -2.92
C ALA A 19 -15.13 -20.78 -1.40
N ILE A 20 -15.44 -19.71 -0.65
CA ILE A 20 -15.72 -19.79 0.80
C ILE A 20 -16.95 -20.67 1.05
N ASN A 21 -18.07 -20.43 0.39
CA ASN A 21 -19.27 -21.27 0.57
C ASN A 21 -19.05 -22.73 0.11
N LEU A 22 -18.26 -22.97 -0.94
CA LEU A 22 -17.84 -24.31 -1.35
C LEU A 22 -16.93 -24.99 -0.32
N LEU A 23 -16.06 -24.24 0.37
CA LEU A 23 -15.26 -24.77 1.47
C LEU A 23 -16.14 -25.15 2.67
N PHE A 24 -17.12 -24.31 3.04
CA PHE A 24 -18.11 -24.66 4.08
C PHE A 24 -18.95 -25.89 3.68
N LEU A 25 -19.33 -26.04 2.41
CA LEU A 25 -19.99 -27.24 1.88
C LEU A 25 -19.11 -28.48 2.04
N LEU A 26 -17.82 -28.39 1.71
CA LEU A 26 -16.87 -29.49 1.87
C LEU A 26 -16.69 -29.87 3.35
N ILE A 27 -16.56 -28.87 4.24
CA ILE A 27 -16.49 -29.09 5.69
C ILE A 27 -17.76 -29.79 6.21
N TYR A 28 -18.94 -29.38 5.74
CA TYR A 28 -20.21 -30.02 6.08
C TYR A 28 -20.30 -31.47 5.57
N ALA A 29 -19.84 -31.73 4.35
CA ALA A 29 -19.82 -33.08 3.77
C ALA A 29 -18.84 -34.02 4.50
N LEU A 30 -17.67 -33.51 4.91
CA LEU A 30 -16.63 -34.29 5.59
C LEU A 30 -16.85 -34.44 7.11
N THR A 31 -17.77 -33.70 7.72
CA THR A 31 -17.96 -33.68 9.18
C THR A 31 -19.37 -34.14 9.56
N PRO A 32 -19.59 -35.45 9.84
CA PRO A 32 -20.92 -35.99 10.15
C PRO A 32 -21.64 -35.31 11.34
N ARG A 33 -20.88 -34.77 12.31
CA ARG A 33 -21.43 -34.01 13.45
C ARG A 33 -22.19 -32.75 13.02
N LEU A 34 -21.84 -32.13 11.89
CA LEU A 34 -22.52 -30.93 11.37
C LEU A 34 -23.85 -31.28 10.68
N GLN A 35 -23.98 -32.51 10.20
CA GLN A 35 -25.21 -33.02 9.58
C GLN A 35 -26.31 -33.32 10.62
N GLN A 36 -25.90 -33.63 11.85
CA GLN A 36 -26.79 -33.83 13.00
C GLN A 36 -27.32 -32.52 13.61
N MET A 37 -26.84 -31.36 13.15
CA MET A 37 -27.28 -30.05 13.67
C MET A 37 -28.71 -29.69 13.21
N PRO A 38 -29.47 -28.96 14.05
CA PRO A 38 -30.77 -28.43 13.64
C PRO A 38 -30.65 -27.54 12.40
N LEU A 39 -31.76 -27.42 11.66
CA LEU A 39 -31.82 -26.70 10.38
C LEU A 39 -31.27 -25.26 10.49
N GLU A 40 -31.60 -24.59 11.59
CA GLU A 40 -31.16 -23.23 11.90
C GLU A 40 -29.64 -23.13 12.10
N GLY A 41 -29.04 -24.05 12.87
CA GLY A 41 -27.59 -24.12 13.05
C GLY A 41 -26.84 -24.38 11.74
N ARG A 42 -27.42 -25.19 10.83
CA ARG A 42 -26.87 -25.39 9.48
C ARG A 42 -26.94 -24.12 8.64
N TRP A 43 -28.02 -23.33 8.71
CA TRP A 43 -28.09 -22.02 8.06
C TRP A 43 -27.09 -21.00 8.63
N GLN A 44 -26.94 -20.95 9.96
CA GLN A 44 -25.97 -20.09 10.63
C GLN A 44 -24.53 -20.42 10.23
N MET A 45 -24.19 -21.70 10.05
CA MET A 45 -22.86 -22.11 9.55
C MET A 45 -22.53 -21.48 8.18
N PHE A 46 -23.44 -21.53 7.21
CA PHE A 46 -23.20 -20.92 5.89
C PHE A 46 -23.24 -19.39 5.94
N LEU A 47 -24.22 -18.80 6.62
CA LEU A 47 -24.43 -17.35 6.64
C LEU A 47 -23.42 -16.64 7.54
N GLN A 48 -23.34 -16.99 8.83
CA GLN A 48 -22.42 -16.34 9.77
C GLN A 48 -20.97 -16.79 9.55
N GLY A 49 -20.73 -18.07 9.28
CA GLY A 49 -19.40 -18.58 8.95
C GLY A 49 -18.85 -17.92 7.68
N GLY A 50 -19.61 -17.94 6.59
CA GLY A 50 -19.26 -17.28 5.34
C GLY A 50 -19.02 -15.77 5.51
N MET A 51 -19.93 -15.05 6.17
CA MET A 51 -19.79 -13.60 6.42
C MET A 51 -18.61 -13.27 7.32
N SER A 52 -18.33 -14.07 8.36
CA SER A 52 -17.19 -13.87 9.26
C SER A 52 -15.86 -14.05 8.51
N THR A 53 -15.69 -15.17 7.81
CA THR A 53 -14.47 -15.44 7.01
C THR A 53 -14.28 -14.38 5.93
N TRP A 54 -15.35 -13.98 5.24
CA TRP A 54 -15.31 -12.90 4.26
C TRP A 54 -14.86 -11.56 4.86
N THR A 55 -15.45 -11.16 5.99
CA THR A 55 -15.10 -9.92 6.68
C THR A 55 -13.64 -9.93 7.14
N GLN A 56 -13.19 -11.03 7.73
CA GLN A 56 -11.81 -11.20 8.20
C GLN A 56 -10.78 -11.16 7.07
N LEU A 57 -11.11 -11.68 5.88
CA LEU A 57 -10.21 -11.68 4.72
C LEU A 57 -10.24 -10.36 3.93
N PHE A 58 -11.43 -9.84 3.61
CA PHE A 58 -11.56 -8.70 2.69
C PHE A 58 -11.25 -7.33 3.33
N LEU A 59 -11.52 -7.14 4.63
CA LEU A 59 -11.21 -5.90 5.33
C LEU A 59 -9.70 -5.55 5.30
N PRO A 60 -8.76 -6.42 5.75
CA PRO A 60 -7.33 -6.14 5.69
C PRO A 60 -6.79 -6.12 4.25
N LEU A 61 -7.33 -6.96 3.36
CA LEU A 61 -6.94 -6.98 1.95
C LEU A 61 -7.29 -5.66 1.24
N GLY A 62 -8.45 -5.06 1.57
CA GLY A 62 -8.82 -3.72 1.10
C GLY A 62 -7.85 -2.63 1.55
N LEU A 63 -7.45 -2.62 2.83
CA LEU A 63 -6.40 -1.72 3.35
C LEU A 63 -5.07 -1.91 2.60
N GLY A 64 -4.62 -3.17 2.46
CA GLY A 64 -3.37 -3.52 1.77
C GLY A 64 -3.35 -3.06 0.31
N ILE A 65 -4.45 -3.25 -0.43
CA ILE A 65 -4.60 -2.76 -1.81
C ILE A 65 -4.47 -1.23 -1.85
N ILE A 66 -5.19 -0.49 -1.00
CA ILE A 66 -5.15 0.98 -1.06
C ILE A 66 -3.77 1.52 -0.66
N ALA A 67 -3.11 0.89 0.33
CA ALA A 67 -1.74 1.19 0.73
C ALA A 67 -0.71 0.91 -0.38
N ALA A 68 -0.76 -0.27 -1.02
CA ALA A 68 0.09 -0.61 -2.16
C ALA A 68 -0.09 0.36 -3.34
N LEU A 69 -1.34 0.73 -3.66
CA LEU A 69 -1.63 1.74 -4.69
C LEU A 69 -1.35 3.19 -4.20
N ALA A 70 -1.08 3.44 -2.92
CA ALA A 70 -0.58 4.73 -2.45
C ALA A 70 0.94 4.79 -2.66
N LEU A 71 1.66 3.74 -2.24
CA LEU A 71 3.10 3.59 -2.44
C LEU A 71 3.49 3.64 -3.93
N ASN A 72 2.68 3.03 -4.81
CA ASN A 72 2.86 3.10 -6.27
C ASN A 72 2.69 4.50 -6.87
N LEU A 73 1.96 5.42 -6.21
CA LEU A 73 1.88 6.82 -6.67
C LEU A 73 3.16 7.59 -6.31
N GLU A 74 3.86 7.17 -5.25
CA GLU A 74 5.10 7.79 -4.79
C GLU A 74 6.32 7.22 -5.53
N HIS A 75 6.36 5.90 -5.77
CA HIS A 75 7.46 5.23 -6.47
C HIS A 75 7.27 5.14 -7.99
N GLY A 76 6.08 5.45 -8.50
CA GLY A 76 5.77 5.45 -9.94
C GLY A 76 6.42 6.63 -10.67
N ASP A 77 7.58 6.38 -11.28
CA ASP A 77 8.40 7.29 -12.08
C ASP A 77 7.66 8.51 -12.66
N ASN A 78 8.05 9.70 -12.21
CA ASN A 78 7.75 10.99 -12.84
C ASN A 78 6.24 11.37 -13.00
N GLN A 79 5.30 10.50 -12.61
CA GLN A 79 3.84 10.70 -12.77
C GLN A 79 3.32 11.97 -12.10
N TRP A 80 4.07 12.48 -11.11
CA TRP A 80 3.76 13.69 -10.37
C TRP A 80 3.70 14.90 -11.32
N LYS A 81 4.55 14.92 -12.36
CA LYS A 81 4.56 15.95 -13.41
C LYS A 81 3.37 15.80 -14.36
N HIS A 82 3.01 14.57 -14.73
CA HIS A 82 1.86 14.31 -15.61
C HIS A 82 0.51 14.65 -14.95
N ILE A 83 0.36 14.38 -13.65
CA ILE A 83 -0.84 14.74 -12.87
C ILE A 83 -0.95 16.26 -12.70
N LEU A 84 0.17 16.99 -12.62
CA LEU A 84 0.17 18.46 -12.56
C LEU A 84 -0.28 19.13 -13.87
N VAL A 85 -0.12 18.47 -15.02
CA VAL A 85 -0.52 19.01 -16.34
C VAL A 85 -2.02 18.84 -16.62
N LEU A 86 -2.65 17.76 -16.17
CA LEU A 86 -4.08 17.50 -16.45
C LEU A 86 -5.07 18.13 -15.45
N GLY A 87 -4.61 18.69 -14.34
CA GLY A 87 -5.44 19.45 -13.40
C GLY A 87 -6.61 18.72 -12.67
N PRO A 88 -6.71 17.37 -12.54
CA PRO A 88 -7.77 16.80 -11.73
C PRO A 88 -7.54 17.15 -10.25
N SER A 89 -8.60 17.53 -9.53
CA SER A 89 -8.49 17.77 -8.09
C SER A 89 -8.01 16.49 -7.40
N ARG A 90 -6.98 16.61 -6.54
CA ARG A 90 -6.36 15.44 -5.90
C ARG A 90 -7.39 14.60 -5.13
N VAL A 91 -8.39 15.26 -4.56
CA VAL A 91 -9.53 14.64 -3.84
C VAL A 91 -10.34 13.71 -4.76
N ALA A 92 -10.65 14.12 -6.00
CA ALA A 92 -11.42 13.30 -6.94
C ALA A 92 -10.73 11.95 -7.25
N VAL A 93 -9.39 11.94 -7.35
CA VAL A 93 -8.62 10.70 -7.57
C VAL A 93 -8.71 9.75 -6.37
N TYR A 94 -8.65 10.26 -5.13
CA TYR A 94 -8.83 9.43 -3.93
C TYR A 94 -10.29 8.94 -3.76
N LEU A 95 -11.28 9.78 -4.09
CA LEU A 95 -12.69 9.40 -4.06
C LEU A 95 -13.03 8.33 -5.11
N ALA A 96 -12.61 8.49 -6.36
CA ALA A 96 -12.82 7.48 -7.40
C ALA A 96 -12.20 6.13 -7.03
N LYS A 97 -11.04 6.15 -6.38
CA LYS A 97 -10.31 4.96 -5.92
C LYS A 97 -10.98 4.26 -4.73
N SER A 98 -11.51 5.02 -3.77
CA SER A 98 -12.27 4.45 -2.64
C SER A 98 -13.64 3.91 -3.07
N LEU A 99 -14.36 4.62 -3.95
CA LEU A 99 -15.59 4.14 -4.59
C LEU A 99 -15.37 2.83 -5.36
N ALA A 100 -14.25 2.70 -6.09
CA ALA A 100 -13.91 1.45 -6.77
C ALA A 100 -13.75 0.27 -5.79
N VAL A 101 -13.08 0.47 -4.65
CA VAL A 101 -12.95 -0.57 -3.61
C VAL A 101 -14.31 -0.89 -2.97
N MET A 102 -15.12 0.12 -2.63
CA MET A 102 -16.47 -0.11 -2.09
C MET A 102 -17.37 -0.88 -3.07
N SER A 103 -17.28 -0.58 -4.37
CA SER A 103 -18.04 -1.32 -5.40
C SER A 103 -17.62 -2.79 -5.50
N LEU A 104 -16.34 -3.12 -5.28
CA LEU A 104 -15.85 -4.50 -5.22
C LEU A 104 -16.36 -5.23 -3.98
N VAL A 105 -16.35 -4.58 -2.81
CA VAL A 105 -16.84 -5.15 -1.54
C VAL A 105 -18.36 -5.38 -1.61
N LEU A 106 -19.13 -4.41 -2.13
CA LEU A 106 -20.56 -4.56 -2.43
C LEU A 106 -20.83 -5.80 -3.28
N LEU A 107 -20.15 -5.91 -4.42
CA LEU A 107 -20.36 -6.98 -5.38
C LEU A 107 -19.97 -8.36 -4.81
N GLY A 108 -18.89 -8.43 -4.02
CA GLY A 108 -18.49 -9.66 -3.34
C GLY A 108 -19.43 -10.06 -2.18
N SER A 109 -19.92 -9.11 -1.36
CA SER A 109 -20.91 -9.39 -0.31
C SER A 109 -22.26 -9.85 -0.91
N VAL A 110 -22.69 -9.29 -2.05
CA VAL A 110 -23.87 -9.79 -2.78
C VAL A 110 -23.63 -11.19 -3.35
N ALA A 111 -22.47 -11.43 -3.97
CA ALA A 111 -22.10 -12.76 -4.46
C ALA A 111 -22.02 -13.80 -3.32
N LEU A 112 -21.61 -13.40 -2.11
CA LEU A 112 -21.62 -14.27 -0.93
C LEU A 112 -23.04 -14.61 -0.48
N GLY A 113 -23.95 -13.63 -0.41
CA GLY A 113 -25.36 -13.88 -0.09
C GLY A 113 -26.04 -14.80 -1.10
N VAL A 114 -25.83 -14.57 -2.41
CA VAL A 114 -26.39 -15.42 -3.47
C VAL A 114 -25.79 -16.83 -3.43
N SER A 115 -24.48 -16.97 -3.28
CA SER A 115 -23.85 -18.31 -3.20
C SER A 115 -24.21 -19.06 -1.92
N ALA A 116 -24.39 -18.38 -0.79
CA ALA A 116 -24.90 -18.98 0.45
C ALA A 116 -26.36 -19.46 0.30
N LEU A 117 -27.22 -18.72 -0.41
CA LEU A 117 -28.58 -19.17 -0.73
C LEU A 117 -28.57 -20.42 -1.63
N MET A 118 -27.77 -20.43 -2.69
CA MET A 118 -27.72 -21.54 -3.64
C MET A 118 -27.11 -22.81 -3.02
N ILE A 119 -25.96 -22.67 -2.35
CA ILE A 119 -25.20 -23.80 -1.77
C ILE A 119 -25.84 -24.24 -0.45
N GLY A 120 -26.14 -23.30 0.46
CA GLY A 120 -26.80 -23.59 1.73
C GLY A 120 -28.20 -24.16 1.50
N GLY A 121 -29.00 -23.54 0.64
CA GLY A 121 -30.36 -24.00 0.31
C GLY A 121 -30.41 -25.39 -0.33
N ALA A 122 -29.38 -25.79 -1.09
CA ALA A 122 -29.25 -27.15 -1.61
C ALA A 122 -28.97 -28.21 -0.52
N VAL A 123 -28.41 -27.80 0.63
CA VAL A 123 -28.05 -28.67 1.76
C VAL A 123 -29.11 -28.69 2.86
N THR A 124 -29.71 -27.53 3.16
CA THR A 124 -30.69 -27.37 4.24
C THR A 124 -32.13 -27.38 3.74
N GLY A 125 -32.36 -27.16 2.45
CA GLY A 125 -33.70 -26.94 1.89
C GLY A 125 -34.20 -25.50 2.10
N PHE A 126 -34.93 -25.00 1.11
CA PHE A 126 -35.39 -23.60 1.04
C PHE A 126 -36.54 -23.24 2.02
N GLN A 127 -36.90 -24.12 2.96
CA GLN A 127 -38.13 -23.98 3.75
C GLN A 127 -38.05 -23.02 4.95
N SER A 128 -36.85 -22.64 5.40
CA SER A 128 -36.68 -21.74 6.56
C SER A 128 -35.46 -20.83 6.40
N ILE A 129 -35.44 -20.04 5.33
CA ILE A 129 -34.36 -19.08 5.04
C ILE A 129 -34.45 -17.90 6.04
N PRO A 130 -33.41 -17.62 6.85
CA PRO A 130 -33.41 -16.48 7.76
C PRO A 130 -33.08 -15.18 6.99
N TRP A 131 -34.10 -14.60 6.36
CA TRP A 131 -34.00 -13.36 5.56
C TRP A 131 -33.37 -12.19 6.33
N SER A 132 -33.58 -12.12 7.64
CA SER A 132 -33.00 -11.11 8.53
C SER A 132 -31.47 -11.21 8.59
N GLU A 133 -30.92 -12.41 8.76
CA GLU A 133 -29.46 -12.63 8.78
C GLU A 133 -28.85 -12.39 7.39
N LEU A 134 -29.54 -12.84 6.32
CA LEU A 134 -29.12 -12.64 4.93
C LEU A 134 -28.99 -11.15 4.58
N ALA A 135 -29.91 -10.29 5.03
CA ALA A 135 -29.85 -8.85 4.82
C ALA A 135 -28.85 -8.14 5.77
N ARG A 136 -28.71 -8.63 7.01
CA ARG A 136 -27.84 -8.03 8.04
C ARG A 136 -26.35 -8.22 7.74
N GLY A 137 -25.94 -9.38 7.21
CA GLY A 137 -24.54 -9.66 6.86
C GLY A 137 -23.91 -8.63 5.90
N PRO A 138 -24.52 -8.36 4.72
CA PRO A 138 -24.08 -7.32 3.80
C PRO A 138 -24.09 -5.92 4.42
N ALA A 139 -25.14 -5.57 5.18
CA ALA A 139 -25.23 -4.25 5.82
C ALA A 139 -24.08 -4.01 6.83
N LEU A 140 -23.72 -5.04 7.61
CA LEU A 140 -22.58 -4.98 8.53
C LEU A 140 -21.24 -4.90 7.79
N THR A 141 -21.05 -5.66 6.71
CA THR A 141 -19.80 -5.55 5.92
C THR A 141 -19.65 -4.18 5.29
N LEU A 142 -20.73 -3.57 4.80
CA LEU A 142 -20.70 -2.22 4.23
C LEU A 142 -20.39 -1.15 5.27
N THR A 143 -20.95 -1.28 6.48
CA THR A 143 -20.64 -0.38 7.59
C THR A 143 -19.16 -0.49 7.99
N GLY A 144 -18.61 -1.70 8.06
CA GLY A 144 -17.18 -1.93 8.30
C GLY A 144 -16.29 -1.40 7.17
N ALA A 145 -16.68 -1.59 5.91
CA ALA A 145 -15.96 -1.08 4.75
C ALA A 145 -15.92 0.47 4.71
N LEU A 146 -17.03 1.12 5.07
CA LEU A 146 -17.08 2.59 5.24
C LEU A 146 -16.11 3.06 6.33
N GLY A 147 -16.08 2.38 7.48
CA GLY A 147 -15.11 2.66 8.54
C GLY A 147 -13.66 2.54 8.08
N ILE A 148 -13.34 1.50 7.31
CA ILE A 148 -12.02 1.33 6.68
C ILE A 148 -11.69 2.44 5.68
N VAL A 149 -12.62 2.83 4.82
CA VAL A 149 -12.43 3.93 3.88
C VAL A 149 -12.20 5.26 4.61
N ALA A 150 -12.92 5.50 5.72
CA ALA A 150 -12.72 6.68 6.56
C ALA A 150 -11.33 6.69 7.21
N VAL A 151 -10.91 5.59 7.85
CA VAL A 151 -9.56 5.47 8.43
C VAL A 151 -8.48 5.63 7.36
N GLN A 152 -8.65 4.99 6.19
CA GLN A 152 -7.70 5.06 5.09
C GLN A 152 -7.56 6.47 4.50
N THR A 153 -8.68 7.21 4.36
CA THR A 153 -8.64 8.60 3.88
C THR A 153 -8.07 9.56 4.93
N TRP A 154 -8.31 9.31 6.22
CA TRP A 154 -7.65 10.02 7.31
C TRP A 154 -6.12 9.80 7.30
N LEU A 155 -5.66 8.55 7.22
CA LEU A 155 -4.23 8.22 7.07
C LEU A 155 -3.63 8.89 5.82
N ALA A 156 -4.30 8.81 4.67
CA ALA A 156 -3.85 9.41 3.41
C ALA A 156 -3.90 10.95 3.37
N THR A 157 -4.50 11.62 4.36
CA THR A 157 -4.39 13.07 4.54
C THR A 157 -3.33 13.44 5.57
N ARG A 158 -3.16 12.66 6.64
CA ARG A 158 -2.11 12.86 7.66
C ARG A 158 -0.69 12.61 7.15
N PHE A 159 -0.44 11.49 6.46
CA PHE A 159 0.92 11.12 6.04
C PHE A 159 1.46 11.88 4.81
N LYS A 160 0.63 12.69 4.14
CA LYS A 160 1.09 13.61 3.07
C LYS A 160 2.16 14.61 3.53
N ALA A 161 2.25 14.90 4.83
CA ALA A 161 3.30 15.74 5.37
C ALA A 161 4.72 15.14 5.24
N PHE A 162 4.85 13.82 5.05
CA PHE A 162 6.16 13.15 5.02
C PHE A 162 6.86 13.18 3.65
N GLY A 163 6.10 13.35 2.55
CA GLY A 163 6.66 13.50 1.19
C GLY A 163 7.30 14.87 0.92
N SER A 164 7.13 15.85 1.82
CA SER A 164 7.60 17.23 1.67
C SER A 164 9.06 17.43 2.10
N SER A 165 10.00 16.78 1.42
CA SER A 165 11.42 17.22 1.26
C SER A 165 12.32 17.49 2.49
N SER A 166 11.90 17.20 3.73
CA SER A 166 12.69 17.55 4.92
C SER A 166 13.86 16.59 5.23
N GLY A 167 13.75 15.30 4.90
CA GLY A 167 14.78 14.30 5.28
C GLY A 167 16.08 14.36 4.47
N TRP A 168 16.01 14.72 3.18
CA TRP A 168 17.13 14.61 2.24
C TRP A 168 18.16 15.75 2.36
N ARG A 169 17.86 16.81 3.11
CA ARG A 169 18.81 17.92 3.35
C ARG A 169 19.91 17.57 4.36
N CYS A 170 19.72 16.56 5.20
CA CYS A 170 20.75 16.09 6.13
C CYS A 170 21.76 15.14 5.47
N SER A 171 21.31 14.22 4.61
CA SER A 171 22.20 13.27 3.92
C SER A 171 23.19 13.99 2.98
N ALA A 172 22.76 15.04 2.28
CA ALA A 172 23.62 15.85 1.42
C ALA A 172 24.73 16.62 2.18
N ARG A 173 24.51 16.97 3.46
CA ARG A 173 25.51 17.69 4.26
C ARG A 173 26.55 16.75 4.89
N LEU A 174 26.17 15.49 5.14
CA LEU A 174 27.10 14.45 5.63
C LEU A 174 28.02 13.93 4.52
N SER A 175 27.54 13.74 3.30
CA SER A 175 28.38 13.31 2.17
C SER A 175 29.46 14.33 1.79
N ALA A 176 29.16 15.63 1.91
CA ALA A 176 30.13 16.70 1.66
C ALA A 176 31.29 16.71 2.69
N GLY A 177 30.99 16.49 3.97
CA GLY A 177 32.01 16.45 5.03
C GLY A 177 32.95 15.22 4.93
N TRP A 178 32.43 14.09 4.46
CA TRP A 178 33.22 12.85 4.34
C TRP A 178 34.28 12.93 3.23
N GLN A 179 33.95 13.56 2.09
CA GLN A 179 34.90 13.72 0.98
C GLN A 179 36.06 14.70 1.29
N SER A 180 35.85 15.71 2.14
CA SER A 180 36.93 16.62 2.56
C SER A 180 37.97 15.95 3.46
N THR A 181 37.58 14.96 4.26
CA THR A 181 38.47 14.29 5.22
C THR A 181 39.44 13.34 4.52
N LEU A 182 38.98 12.58 3.51
CA LEU A 182 39.82 11.66 2.75
C LEU A 182 40.92 12.35 1.91
N LYS A 183 40.76 13.63 1.57
CA LYS A 183 41.81 14.39 0.86
C LYS A 183 42.93 14.90 1.78
N ARG A 184 42.78 14.86 3.11
CA ARG A 184 43.82 15.32 4.06
C ARG A 184 44.81 14.24 4.50
N THR A 185 44.50 12.96 4.31
CA THR A 185 45.37 11.83 4.75
C THR A 185 46.29 11.29 3.65
N GLY A 186 46.17 11.76 2.40
CA GLY A 186 46.94 11.25 1.25
C GLY A 186 48.27 11.95 0.93
N SER A 187 48.71 12.94 1.71
CA SER A 187 49.84 13.81 1.36
C SER A 187 51.01 13.82 2.37
N SER A 188 51.22 12.72 3.11
CA SER A 188 52.37 12.58 4.02
C SER A 188 53.06 11.23 3.85
N CYS A 189 53.94 11.15 2.85
CA CYS A 189 55.13 10.28 2.79
C CYS A 189 55.79 10.44 1.40
N ARG A 190 56.70 11.41 1.25
CA ARG A 190 57.58 11.48 0.07
C ARG A 190 58.92 12.12 0.42
N GLY A 191 60.00 11.35 0.26
CA GLY A 191 61.37 11.85 0.15
C GLY A 191 62.12 12.09 1.46
N HIS A 192 62.83 11.06 1.94
CA HIS A 192 64.00 11.24 2.81
C HIS A 192 65.26 11.14 1.93
N THR A 193 65.95 12.26 1.68
CA THR A 193 67.42 12.35 1.45
C THR A 193 67.83 13.82 1.25
N PRO A 194 69.08 14.22 1.57
CA PRO A 194 69.36 15.61 1.93
C PRO A 194 70.27 16.37 0.95
N ARG A 195 70.09 17.69 0.84
CA ARG A 195 71.21 18.67 0.82
C ARG A 195 70.77 20.14 0.86
N ALA A 196 71.64 20.94 1.47
CA ALA A 196 71.83 22.39 1.32
C ALA A 196 70.67 23.35 1.68
N ARG A 197 70.91 24.10 2.78
CA ARG A 197 70.79 25.57 2.96
C ARG A 197 70.07 26.31 1.80
N THR A 198 69.18 27.27 2.06
CA THR A 198 69.53 28.53 2.75
C THR A 198 68.29 29.31 3.22
N VAL A 199 68.38 29.87 4.44
CA VAL A 199 67.69 31.04 5.02
C VAL A 199 66.55 31.71 4.22
N CYS A 200 65.35 31.76 4.80
CA CYS A 200 64.67 33.05 5.00
C CYS A 200 63.73 33.05 6.22
N ARG A 201 63.51 34.23 6.80
CA ARG A 201 63.02 34.42 8.19
C ARG A 201 61.52 34.71 8.23
N LEU A 202 60.89 34.39 9.37
CA LEU A 202 59.48 34.65 9.68
C LEU A 202 59.02 36.08 9.35
N ARG A 203 57.85 36.22 8.73
CA ARG A 203 56.88 37.25 9.12
C ARG A 203 55.44 36.75 9.02
N THR A 204 54.61 37.26 9.93
CA THR A 204 53.32 36.71 10.33
C THR A 204 52.17 37.17 9.43
N THR A 205 51.16 36.30 9.29
CA THR A 205 49.73 36.66 9.19
C THR A 205 49.33 37.78 8.21
N ASN A 206 49.20 37.47 6.92
CA ASN A 206 47.88 37.52 6.26
C ASN A 206 47.92 36.91 4.84
N TRP A 207 47.16 35.85 4.59
CA TRP A 207 47.07 35.22 3.26
C TRP A 207 46.05 35.96 2.38
N ARG A 208 46.46 37.10 1.82
CA ARG A 208 45.82 37.59 0.59
C ARG A 208 46.28 36.71 -0.56
N CYS A 209 45.42 35.81 -1.03
CA CYS A 209 45.69 35.04 -2.24
C CYS A 209 45.74 35.99 -3.44
N CYS A 210 46.95 36.32 -3.92
CA CYS A 210 47.12 36.95 -5.22
C CYS A 210 46.52 36.07 -6.31
N CYS A 211 45.66 36.66 -7.14
CA CYS A 211 45.09 36.02 -8.31
C CYS A 211 46.07 36.19 -9.50
N PRO A 212 46.53 35.10 -10.14
CA PRO A 212 47.17 35.19 -11.45
C PRO A 212 46.10 35.12 -12.54
N SER A 213 45.92 36.22 -13.28
CA SER A 213 45.03 36.31 -14.43
C SER A 213 45.70 35.87 -15.74
N ARG A 214 44.93 35.25 -16.67
CA ARG A 214 45.33 34.78 -18.03
C ARG A 214 46.30 33.58 -18.02
N TRP A 215 46.34 32.67 -19.01
CA TRP A 215 45.84 32.61 -20.40
C TRP A 215 45.11 31.25 -20.61
N ARG A 216 44.27 30.93 -21.63
CA ARG A 216 43.80 31.54 -22.91
C ARG A 216 44.61 31.24 -24.21
N TRP A 217 44.20 30.17 -24.91
CA TRP A 217 44.65 29.63 -26.22
C TRP A 217 46.06 29.00 -26.22
N LEU A 218 46.37 27.89 -26.92
CA LEU A 218 45.63 27.06 -27.90
C LEU A 218 45.41 25.64 -27.36
#